data_AF-A0A4E0R3N7-F1
#
_entry.id   AF-A0A4E0R3N7-F1
#
_cell.length_a   1.000
_cell.length_b   1.000
_cell.length_c   1.000
_cell.angle_alpha   90.00
_cell.angle_beta   90.00
_cell.angle_gamma   90.00
#
_symmetry.space_group_name_H-M   'P 1'
#
loop_
_entity.id
_entity.type
_entity.pdbx_description
1 polymer ?
#
loop_
_entity_poly.entity_id
_entity_poly.type
_entity_poly.pdbx_seq_one_letter_code
_entity_poly.pdbx_strand_id
1 'polypeptide(L)'
;MQNKNSGTLCLLNSQKKAMKSMHMCGIVESVKAVSEIYSPASGKIIEVNPVLEANTAIINKSPMDEGWLFKMSLSKPDELKNLMSTEKYKVFLESEH
;
A
#
# COMPACT_ATOMS: atom_id res chain seq x y z
N MET A 1 21.38 -0.45 -12.45
CA MET A 1 20.28 0.09 -13.28
C MET A 1 19.53 1.10 -12.42
N GLN A 2 19.84 2.39 -12.54
CA GLN A 2 19.16 3.46 -11.80
C GLN A 2 18.21 4.15 -12.77
N ASN A 3 16.90 4.01 -12.54
CA ASN A 3 15.89 4.65 -13.37
C ASN A 3 15.76 6.12 -12.94
N LYS A 4 16.29 7.02 -13.77
CA LYS A 4 16.24 8.46 -13.58
C LYS A 4 14.89 8.98 -14.08
N ASN A 5 13.89 9.01 -13.23
CA ASN A 5 12.68 9.82 -13.40
C ASN A 5 12.20 10.26 -12.01
N SER A 6 11.70 11.49 -11.88
CA SER A 6 11.35 12.18 -10.63
C SER A 6 10.24 11.53 -9.76
N GLY A 7 9.87 10.28 -10.02
CA GLY A 7 8.65 9.65 -9.51
C GLY A 7 8.94 8.69 -8.37
N THR A 8 8.06 8.68 -7.39
CA THR A 8 7.89 7.63 -6.40
C THR A 8 8.14 6.23 -7.03
N LEU A 9 8.94 5.33 -6.45
CA LEU A 9 9.09 3.94 -6.90
C LEU A 9 8.35 3.04 -5.90
N CYS A 10 7.44 2.20 -6.38
CA CYS A 10 6.74 1.23 -5.54
C CYS A 10 7.23 -0.19 -5.83
N LEU A 11 7.78 -0.87 -4.82
CA LEU A 11 8.19 -2.27 -4.88
C LEU A 11 7.27 -3.08 -3.98
N LEU A 12 6.35 -3.83 -4.59
CA LEU A 12 5.45 -4.73 -3.88
C LEU A 12 5.95 -6.16 -3.97
N ASN A 13 5.83 -6.90 -2.87
CA ASN A 13 6.15 -8.31 -2.85
C ASN A 13 5.10 -9.07 -3.69
N SER A 14 5.42 -9.32 -4.97
CA SER A 14 4.56 -10.03 -5.92
C SER A 14 4.48 -11.54 -5.65
N GLN A 15 5.25 -12.04 -4.67
CA GLN A 15 5.19 -13.44 -4.27
C GLN A 15 3.77 -13.72 -3.75
N LYS A 16 3.11 -14.70 -4.37
CA LYS A 16 1.81 -15.28 -4.00
C LYS A 16 1.84 -16.01 -2.64
N LYS A 17 2.61 -15.50 -1.68
CA LYS A 17 2.84 -16.01 -0.34
C LYS A 17 1.78 -15.45 0.61
N ALA A 18 1.35 -16.27 1.56
CA ALA A 18 0.49 -15.81 2.64
C ALA A 18 1.27 -14.88 3.59
N MET A 19 0.67 -13.77 3.98
CA MET A 19 1.19 -12.78 4.91
C MET A 19 0.23 -12.58 6.07
N LYS A 20 0.76 -12.07 7.18
CA LYS A 20 -0.01 -11.71 8.37
C LYS A 20 -0.24 -10.19 8.38
N SER A 21 -1.25 -9.73 9.10
CA SER A 21 -1.41 -8.31 9.42
C SER A 21 -0.11 -7.74 10.02
N MET A 22 0.21 -6.48 9.71
CA MET A 22 1.41 -5.76 10.11
C MET A 22 2.74 -6.35 9.59
N HIS A 23 2.71 -7.27 8.63
CA HIS A 23 3.92 -7.69 7.92
C HIS A 23 4.20 -6.74 6.75
N MET A 24 5.45 -6.30 6.59
CA MET A 24 5.89 -5.52 5.43
C MET A 24 5.59 -6.26 4.14
N CYS A 25 4.82 -5.64 3.25
CA CYS A 25 4.41 -6.18 1.96
C CYS A 25 4.98 -5.41 0.77
N GLY A 26 5.59 -4.25 0.99
CA GLY A 26 6.28 -3.50 -0.04
C GLY A 26 6.93 -2.25 0.51
N ILE A 27 7.50 -1.46 -0.41
CA ILE A 27 8.19 -0.21 -0.12
C ILE A 27 7.75 0.82 -1.15
N VAL A 28 7.51 2.03 -0.69
CA VAL A 28 7.31 3.22 -1.52
C VAL A 28 8.50 4.13 -1.27
N GLU A 29 9.36 4.25 -2.28
CA GLU A 29 10.50 5.15 -2.30
C GLU A 29 10.14 6.41 -3.07
N SER A 30 10.70 7.54 -2.68
CA SER A 30 10.65 8.81 -3.41
C SER A 30 12.05 9.40 -3.44
N VAL A 31 12.23 10.54 -4.10
CA VAL A 31 13.50 11.27 -4.09
C VAL A 31 13.93 11.77 -2.69
N LYS A 32 13.02 11.78 -1.71
CA LYS A 32 13.27 12.35 -0.37
C LYS A 32 13.18 11.34 0.77
N ALA A 33 12.47 10.24 0.58
CA ALA A 33 12.15 9.31 1.65
C ALA A 33 11.82 7.91 1.12
N VAL A 34 12.03 6.92 1.97
CA VAL A 34 11.62 5.53 1.76
C VAL A 34 10.63 5.19 2.86
N SER A 35 9.47 4.66 2.49
CA SER A 35 8.41 4.26 3.42
C SER A 35 8.04 2.81 3.19
N GLU A 36 8.03 2.04 4.27
CA GLU A 36 7.57 0.65 4.24
C GLU A 36 6.04 0.61 4.21
N ILE A 37 5.50 -0.29 3.40
CA ILE A 37 4.07 -0.56 3.32
C ILE A 37 3.81 -1.88 4.04
N TYR A 38 2.88 -1.83 4.99
CA TYR A 38 2.49 -2.97 5.81
C TYR A 38 1.13 -3.51 5.36
N SER A 39 0.98 -4.82 5.45
CA SER A 39 -0.30 -5.49 5.16
C SER A 39 -1.32 -5.12 6.23
N PRO A 40 -2.50 -4.57 5.88
CA PRO A 40 -3.51 -4.20 6.87
C PRO A 40 -4.15 -5.43 7.54
N ALA A 41 -4.18 -6.57 6.84
CA ALA A 41 -4.79 -7.80 7.32
C ALA A 41 -3.99 -9.04 6.87
N SER A 42 -4.29 -10.18 7.48
CA SER A 42 -3.74 -11.48 7.09
C SER A 42 -4.40 -11.98 5.80
N GLY A 43 -3.59 -12.42 4.85
CA GLY A 43 -4.09 -12.80 3.53
C GLY A 43 -2.99 -13.08 2.53
N LYS A 44 -3.34 -13.09 1.25
CA LYS A 44 -2.43 -13.32 0.13
C LYS A 44 -2.66 -12.26 -0.93
N ILE A 45 -1.58 -11.62 -1.40
CA ILE A 45 -1.66 -10.72 -2.56
C ILE A 45 -2.03 -11.56 -3.79
N ILE A 46 -3.09 -11.12 -4.47
CA ILE A 46 -3.61 -11.77 -5.68
C ILE A 46 -3.32 -10.95 -6.93
N GLU A 47 -3.13 -9.63 -6.79
CA GLU A 47 -2.91 -8.70 -7.88
C GLU A 47 -2.10 -7.50 -7.39
N VAL A 48 -1.16 -7.04 -8.20
CA VAL A 48 -0.44 -5.76 -8.03
C VAL A 48 -0.89 -4.84 -9.16
N ASN A 49 -1.04 -3.55 -8.90
CA ASN A 49 -1.52 -2.60 -9.91
C ASN A 49 -0.53 -2.47 -11.07
N PRO A 50 -0.88 -2.95 -12.28
CA PRO A 50 0.03 -2.94 -13.42
C PRO A 50 0.34 -1.52 -13.90
N VAL A 51 -0.52 -0.54 -13.60
CA VAL A 51 -0.30 0.87 -13.97
C VAL A 51 0.96 1.43 -13.29
N LEU A 52 1.31 0.93 -12.11
CA LEU A 52 2.46 1.41 -11.34
C LEU A 52 3.80 1.09 -12.02
N GLU A 53 3.87 0.08 -12.89
CA GLU A 53 5.09 -0.21 -13.65
C GLU A 53 5.41 0.92 -14.66
N ALA A 54 4.37 1.50 -15.26
CA ALA A 54 4.50 2.55 -16.27
C ALA A 54 4.39 3.96 -15.70
N ASN A 55 3.60 4.16 -14.64
CA ASN A 55 3.29 5.46 -14.08
C ASN A 55 3.05 5.37 -12.56
N THR A 56 4.13 5.46 -11.80
CA THR A 56 4.08 5.49 -10.33
C THR A 56 3.56 6.80 -9.75
N ALA A 57 3.55 7.89 -10.54
CA ALA A 57 3.04 9.19 -10.07
C ALA A 57 1.53 9.17 -9.79
N ILE A 58 0.82 8.15 -10.27
CA ILE A 58 -0.61 7.97 -10.01
C ILE A 58 -0.92 7.76 -8.52
N ILE A 59 0.02 7.22 -7.74
CA ILE A 59 -0.10 7.06 -6.28
C ILE A 59 -0.37 8.42 -5.62
N ASN A 60 0.31 9.48 -6.09
CA ASN A 60 0.13 10.83 -5.54
C ASN A 60 -1.11 11.54 -6.10
N LYS A 61 -1.55 11.19 -7.32
CA LYS A 61 -2.65 11.89 -8.01
C LYS A 61 -4.03 11.31 -7.67
N SER A 62 -4.12 9.99 -7.52
CA SER A 62 -5.37 9.27 -7.25
C SER A 62 -5.12 8.11 -6.27
N PRO A 63 -4.73 8.40 -5.01
CA PRO A 63 -4.36 7.36 -4.03
C PRO A 63 -5.49 6.39 -3.69
N MET A 64 -6.75 6.80 -3.87
CA MET A 64 -7.92 6.00 -3.52
C MET A 64 -8.57 5.29 -4.73
N ASP A 65 -8.25 5.70 -5.96
CA ASP A 65 -8.83 5.12 -7.17
C ASP A 65 -7.75 4.44 -8.01
N GLU A 66 -7.16 5.14 -9.00
CA GLU A 66 -6.24 4.54 -9.97
C GLU A 66 -4.87 4.17 -9.35
N GLY A 67 -4.54 4.78 -8.20
CA GLY A 67 -3.30 4.58 -7.46
C GLY A 67 -3.31 3.48 -6.41
N TRP A 68 -4.29 2.56 -6.46
CA TRP A 68 -4.29 1.37 -5.60
C TRP A 68 -2.98 0.57 -5.76
N LEU A 69 -2.51 -0.06 -4.69
CA LEU A 69 -1.21 -0.75 -4.67
C LEU A 69 -1.34 -2.22 -5.05
N PHE A 70 -2.15 -2.96 -4.30
CA PHE A 70 -2.39 -4.38 -4.50
C PHE A 70 -3.82 -4.76 -4.09
N LYS A 71 -4.29 -5.91 -4.58
CA LYS A 71 -5.48 -6.60 -4.07
C LYS A 71 -5.04 -7.84 -3.32
N MET A 72 -5.77 -8.17 -2.25
CA MET A 72 -5.51 -9.36 -1.47
C MET A 72 -6.77 -10.18 -1.19
N SER A 73 -6.59 -11.50 -1.16
CA SER A 73 -7.56 -12.43 -0.60
C SER A 73 -7.29 -12.54 0.90
N LEU A 74 -8.28 -12.23 1.73
CA LEU A 74 -8.16 -12.29 3.18
C LEU A 74 -8.23 -13.73 3.68
N SER A 75 -7.32 -14.11 4.57
CA SER A 75 -7.39 -15.39 5.28
C SER A 75 -8.16 -15.27 6.60
N LYS A 76 -8.28 -14.04 7.14
CA LYS A 76 -9.01 -13.73 8.37
C LYS A 76 -9.83 -12.44 8.22
N PRO A 77 -11.02 -12.49 7.60
CA PRO A 77 -11.83 -11.29 7.34
C PRO A 77 -12.22 -10.51 8.61
N ASP A 78 -12.34 -11.16 9.76
CA ASP A 78 -12.66 -10.50 11.03
C ASP A 78 -11.61 -9.47 11.47
N GLU A 79 -10.36 -9.56 10.99
CA GLU A 79 -9.32 -8.57 11.28
C GLU A 79 -9.67 -7.17 10.74
N LEU A 80 -10.56 -7.07 9.75
CA LEU A 80 -11.04 -5.78 9.24
C LEU A 80 -11.80 -4.97 10.30
N LYS A 81 -12.43 -5.63 11.28
CA LYS A 81 -13.14 -4.96 12.39
C LYS A 81 -12.19 -4.18 13.30
N ASN A 82 -10.90 -4.51 13.28
CA ASN A 82 -9.87 -3.83 14.05
C ASN A 82 -9.32 -2.58 13.34
N LEU A 83 -9.70 -2.37 12.08
CA LEU A 83 -9.27 -1.20 11.30
C LEU A 83 -10.16 0.01 11.62
N MET A 84 -9.60 1.19 11.41
CA MET A 84 -10.34 2.44 11.55
C MET A 84 -11.33 2.61 10.39
N SER A 85 -12.50 3.15 10.69
CA SER A 85 -13.37 3.71 9.65
C SER A 85 -12.79 5.03 9.14
N THR A 86 -13.28 5.51 8.00
CA THR A 86 -12.86 6.80 7.44
C THR A 86 -13.03 7.95 8.45
N GLU A 87 -14.12 7.97 9.21
CA GLU A 87 -14.40 8.99 10.22
C GLU A 87 -13.41 8.91 11.39
N LYS A 88 -13.17 7.70 11.90
CA LYS A 88 -12.19 7.48 12.99
C LYS A 88 -10.78 7.89 12.55
N TYR A 89 -10.41 7.60 11.31
CA TYR A 89 -9.10 7.97 10.79
C TYR A 89 -8.95 9.49 10.61
N LYS A 90 -10.00 10.20 10.19
CA LYS A 90 -9.99 11.68 10.13
C LYS A 90 -9.77 12.30 11.51
N VAL A 91 -10.50 11.83 12.52
CA VAL A 91 -10.33 12.30 13.91
C VAL A 91 -8.92 12.01 14.42
N PHE A 92 -8.37 10.83 14.12
CA PHE A 92 -6.98 10.49 14.47
C PHE A 92 -5.97 11.48 13.87
N LEU A 93 -6.12 11.86 12.59
CA LEU A 93 -5.24 12.84 11.95
C LEU A 93 -5.34 14.24 12.57
N GLU A 94 -6.54 14.64 13.01
CA GLU A 94 -6.73 15.93 13.71
C GLU A 94 -6.13 15.93 15.12
N SER A 95 -6.02 14.77 15.77
CA SER A 95 -5.41 14.63 17.09
C SER A 95 -3.89 14.54 17.09
N GLU A 96 -3.27 14.26 15.94
CA GLU A 96 -1.82 14.12 15.76
C GLU A 96 -1.17 15.45 15.29
N HIS A 97 -1.64 16.59 15.83
CA HIS A 97 -1.13 17.93 15.53
C HIS A 97 -0.55 18.64 16.75
#